data_AF-A0A950MQI4-F1
#
_entry.id   AF-A0A950MQI4-F1
#
_cell.length_a   1.000
_cell.length_b   1.000
_cell.length_c   1.000
_cell.angle_alpha   90.00
_cell.angle_beta   90.00
_cell.angle_gamma   90.00
#
_symmetry.space_group_name_H-M   'P 1'
#
loop_
_entity.id
_entity.type
_entity.pdbx_description
1 polymer ?
#
loop_
_entity_poly.entity_id
_entity_poly.type
_entity_poly.pdbx_seq_one_letter_code
_entity_poly.pdbx_strand_id
1 'polypeptide(L)'
;PGDWPPQRVTANGVALGLVRNDDVPGWTFEGNTLTTVVTVPRTSVHNRTHVVITRAAGSSALRQQLDGFAGSISRLRGAYDTINAILAFAQPRDTLIDAMQTGDRIHYRPETARMEVARFPGIYERAIADVQALVDRSNLPEDQLEDRISKEPNPSMSVQDRAKRYKLYLGRAKALLEDGAPKQ
;
A
#
# COMPACT_ATOMS: atom_id res chain seq x y z
N PRO A 1 3.62 9.96 -11.59
CA PRO A 1 2.14 10.05 -11.46
C PRO A 1 1.46 8.76 -11.92
N GLY A 2 0.48 8.27 -11.15
CA GLY A 2 -0.32 7.09 -11.50
C GLY A 2 -1.46 7.38 -12.49
N ASP A 3 -2.04 6.34 -13.07
CA ASP A 3 -3.20 6.40 -13.95
C ASP A 3 -4.09 5.17 -13.77
N TRP A 4 -5.32 5.22 -14.28
CA TRP A 4 -6.20 4.06 -14.30
C TRP A 4 -5.65 2.96 -15.22
N PRO A 5 -5.89 1.67 -14.92
CA PRO A 5 -5.56 0.58 -15.83
C PRO A 5 -6.12 0.83 -17.24
N PRO A 6 -5.36 0.49 -18.28
CA PRO A 6 -5.79 0.71 -19.65
C PRO A 6 -6.95 -0.21 -19.99
N GLN A 7 -7.84 0.27 -20.85
CA GLN A 7 -8.85 -0.58 -21.47
C GLN A 7 -8.25 -1.43 -22.60
N ARG A 8 -7.27 -0.87 -23.31
CA ARG A 8 -6.57 -1.54 -24.41
C ARG A 8 -5.18 -0.97 -24.59
N VAL A 9 -4.21 -1.84 -24.90
CA VAL A 9 -2.87 -1.46 -25.32
C VAL A 9 -2.58 -2.10 -26.67
N THR A 10 -1.98 -1.34 -27.59
CA THR A 10 -1.49 -1.87 -28.88
C THR A 10 -0.07 -1.38 -29.15
N ALA A 11 0.77 -2.23 -29.74
CA ALA A 11 2.07 -1.87 -30.27
C ALA A 11 2.12 -2.16 -31.78
N ASN A 12 2.42 -1.14 -32.58
CA ASN A 12 2.42 -1.22 -34.05
C ASN A 12 1.11 -1.81 -34.63
N GLY A 13 -0.03 -1.47 -34.01
CA GLY A 13 -1.36 -1.97 -34.39
C GLY A 13 -1.71 -3.37 -33.84
N VAL A 14 -0.75 -4.09 -33.27
CA VAL A 14 -0.98 -5.40 -32.64
C VAL A 14 -1.44 -5.22 -31.20
N ALA A 15 -2.53 -5.88 -30.82
CA ALA A 15 -3.04 -5.83 -29.44
C ALA A 15 -2.07 -6.54 -28.48
N LEU A 16 -1.79 -5.89 -27.35
CA LEU A 16 -1.04 -6.46 -26.24
C LEU A 16 -2.02 -6.82 -25.12
N GLY A 17 -1.97 -8.08 -24.67
CA GLY A 17 -2.79 -8.60 -23.57
C GLY A 17 -2.21 -8.29 -22.20
N LEU A 18 -3.06 -8.37 -21.17
CA LEU A 18 -2.61 -8.38 -19.78
C LEU A 18 -1.78 -9.65 -19.55
N VAL A 19 -0.55 -9.49 -19.07
CA VAL A 19 0.36 -10.59 -18.71
C VAL A 19 0.69 -10.53 -17.23
N ARG A 20 1.28 -11.61 -16.70
CA ARG A 20 1.75 -11.68 -15.30
C ARG A 20 3.27 -11.79 -15.18
N ASN A 21 3.95 -11.98 -16.31
CA ASN A 21 5.39 -12.06 -16.38
C ASN A 21 5.88 -10.94 -17.30
N ASP A 22 6.79 -10.11 -16.80
CA ASP A 22 7.32 -8.95 -17.51
C ASP A 22 8.20 -9.33 -18.72
N ASP A 23 8.65 -10.58 -18.82
CA ASP A 23 9.48 -11.09 -19.92
C ASP A 23 8.68 -11.41 -21.20
N VAL A 24 7.34 -11.39 -21.14
CA VAL A 24 6.46 -11.70 -22.28
C VAL A 24 5.88 -10.40 -22.84
N PRO A 25 5.85 -10.21 -24.17
CA PRO A 25 5.18 -9.07 -24.77
C PRO A 25 3.71 -8.97 -24.33
N GLY A 26 3.32 -7.80 -23.83
CA GLY A 26 2.07 -7.62 -23.12
C GLY A 26 2.07 -6.32 -22.31
N TRP A 27 1.15 -6.21 -21.37
CA TRP A 27 1.20 -5.18 -20.34
C TRP A 27 0.88 -5.76 -18.97
N THR A 28 1.45 -5.16 -17.94
CA THR A 28 1.13 -5.41 -16.53
C THR A 28 0.72 -4.09 -15.88
N PHE A 29 0.13 -4.17 -14.68
CA PHE A 29 -0.26 -2.98 -13.92
C PHE A 29 0.30 -3.08 -12.52
N GLU A 30 1.23 -2.20 -12.15
CA GLU A 30 1.72 -2.09 -10.80
C GLU A 30 0.68 -1.31 -9.98
N GLY A 31 0.04 -1.99 -9.04
CA GLY A 31 -1.10 -1.45 -8.31
C GLY A 31 -0.74 -0.56 -7.11
N ASN A 32 0.44 -0.68 -6.51
CA ASN A 32 0.87 0.21 -5.41
C ASN A 32 1.18 1.63 -5.89
N THR A 33 1.57 1.77 -7.16
CA THR A 33 1.96 3.02 -7.82
C THR A 33 0.97 3.46 -8.89
N LEU A 34 0.02 2.59 -9.23
CA LEU A 34 -0.97 2.77 -10.31
C LEU A 34 -0.28 3.01 -11.67
N THR A 35 0.69 2.15 -12.00
CA THR A 35 1.54 2.29 -13.19
C THR A 35 1.25 1.18 -14.19
N THR A 36 1.02 1.54 -15.45
CA THR A 36 0.98 0.55 -16.55
C THR A 36 2.40 0.32 -17.05
N VAL A 37 2.85 -0.93 -17.06
CA VAL A 37 4.11 -1.36 -17.67
C VAL A 37 3.78 -2.05 -18.99
N VAL A 38 4.37 -1.61 -20.09
CA VAL A 38 4.13 -2.19 -21.42
C VAL A 38 5.42 -2.81 -21.93
N THR A 39 5.41 -4.13 -22.08
CA THR A 39 6.51 -4.88 -22.69
C THR A 39 6.20 -5.09 -24.17
N VAL A 40 7.01 -4.51 -25.05
CA VAL A 40 6.88 -4.69 -26.50
C VAL A 40 7.80 -5.80 -27.01
N PRO A 41 7.46 -6.50 -28.10
CA PRO A 41 8.38 -7.46 -28.73
C PRO A 41 9.71 -6.80 -29.09
N ARG A 42 10.81 -7.56 -29.02
CA ARG A 42 12.12 -7.06 -29.46
C ARG A 42 12.07 -6.78 -30.96
N THR A 43 12.38 -5.54 -31.34
CA THR A 43 12.50 -5.13 -32.73
C THR A 43 13.86 -4.46 -32.96
N SER A 44 14.26 -4.34 -34.23
CA SER A 44 15.41 -3.52 -34.60
C SER A 44 15.25 -2.08 -34.09
N VAL A 45 16.33 -1.49 -33.56
CA VAL A 45 16.37 -0.08 -33.13
C VAL A 45 16.21 0.91 -34.28
N HIS A 46 16.35 0.44 -35.52
CA HIS A 46 16.11 1.24 -36.72
C HIS A 46 14.62 1.39 -37.06
N ASN A 47 13.75 0.58 -36.43
CA ASN A 47 12.32 0.62 -36.67
C ASN A 47 11.62 1.42 -35.56
N ARG A 48 10.80 2.39 -35.95
CA ARG A 48 9.96 3.12 -35.01
C ARG A 48 8.93 2.18 -34.38
N THR A 49 8.86 2.19 -33.05
CA THR A 49 7.79 1.52 -32.30
C THR A 49 6.72 2.53 -31.89
N HIS A 50 5.47 2.24 -32.21
CA HIS A 50 4.32 3.07 -31.85
C HIS A 50 3.41 2.33 -30.87
N VAL A 51 3.37 2.80 -29.62
CA VAL A 51 2.52 2.24 -28.56
C VAL A 51 1.32 3.16 -28.35
N VAL A 52 0.12 2.60 -28.40
CA VAL A 52 -1.14 3.31 -28.14
C VAL A 52 -1.78 2.70 -26.90
N ILE A 53 -2.07 3.56 -25.92
CA ILE A 53 -2.74 3.20 -24.68
C ILE A 53 -4.13 3.86 -24.69
N THR A 54 -5.16 3.02 -24.73
CA THR A 54 -6.56 3.47 -24.69
C THR A 54 -7.07 3.35 -23.26
N ARG A 55 -7.51 4.47 -22.69
CA ARG A 55 -8.13 4.52 -21.36
C ARG A 55 -9.63 4.23 -21.48
N ALA A 56 -10.21 3.65 -20.45
CA ALA A 56 -11.66 3.54 -20.35
C ALA A 56 -12.33 4.93 -20.33
N ALA A 57 -13.56 5.01 -20.84
CA ALA A 57 -14.35 6.24 -20.76
C ALA A 57 -14.47 6.73 -19.30
N GLY A 58 -14.38 8.04 -19.11
CA GLY A 58 -14.45 8.69 -17.80
C GLY A 58 -13.16 8.65 -16.97
N SER A 59 -12.12 7.91 -17.37
CA SER A 59 -10.87 7.82 -16.59
C SER A 59 -10.19 9.18 -16.35
N SER A 60 -10.27 10.11 -17.31
CA SER A 60 -9.73 11.47 -17.12
C SER A 60 -10.48 12.26 -16.06
N ALA A 61 -11.82 12.14 -15.99
CA ALA A 61 -12.63 12.83 -15.00
C ALA A 61 -12.39 12.31 -13.58
N LEU A 62 -12.03 11.03 -13.45
CA LEU A 62 -11.76 10.39 -12.16
C LEU A 62 -10.28 10.43 -11.77
N ARG A 63 -9.42 11.13 -12.53
CA ARG A 63 -7.97 11.12 -12.30
C ARG A 63 -7.58 11.62 -10.90
N GLN A 64 -8.32 12.60 -10.38
CA GLN A 64 -8.07 13.18 -9.06
C GLN A 64 -8.22 12.14 -7.92
N GLN A 65 -9.01 11.08 -8.12
CA GLN A 65 -9.17 10.00 -7.12
C GLN A 65 -7.87 9.20 -6.92
N LEU A 66 -6.89 9.33 -7.81
CA LEU A 66 -5.62 8.63 -7.74
C LEU A 66 -4.55 9.44 -7.01
N ASP A 67 -4.81 10.72 -6.75
CA ASP A 67 -3.82 11.62 -6.19
C ASP A 67 -3.44 11.19 -4.77
N GLY A 68 -2.13 11.12 -4.51
CA GLY A 68 -1.61 10.69 -3.21
C GLY A 68 -1.66 9.18 -2.93
N PHE A 69 -2.39 8.38 -3.71
CA PHE A 69 -2.59 6.94 -3.47
C PHE A 69 -1.28 6.18 -3.20
N ALA A 70 -0.28 6.34 -4.07
CA ALA A 70 1.01 5.67 -3.92
C ALA A 70 1.76 6.08 -2.64
N GLY A 71 1.62 7.35 -2.23
CA GLY A 71 2.13 7.85 -0.96
C GLY A 71 1.44 7.19 0.22
N SER A 72 0.10 7.14 0.20
CA SER A 72 -0.72 6.47 1.21
C SER A 72 -0.35 4.98 1.37
N ILE A 73 -0.20 4.25 0.26
CA ILE A 73 0.24 2.83 0.28
C ILE A 73 1.63 2.70 0.91
N SER A 74 2.57 3.58 0.56
CA SER A 74 3.91 3.56 1.13
C SER A 74 3.90 3.79 2.64
N ARG A 75 3.02 4.68 3.14
CA ARG A 75 2.84 4.94 4.57
C ARG A 75 2.17 3.80 5.32
N LEU A 76 1.16 3.17 4.73
CA LEU A 76 0.53 1.98 5.29
C LEU A 76 1.53 0.84 5.47
N ARG A 77 2.35 0.57 4.45
CA ARG A 77 3.42 -0.45 4.55
C ARG A 77 4.45 -0.09 5.62
N GLY A 78 4.89 1.17 5.67
CA GLY A 78 5.80 1.64 6.72
C GLY A 78 5.22 1.52 8.14
N ALA A 79 3.93 1.79 8.31
CA ALA A 79 3.24 1.62 9.58
C ALA A 79 3.13 0.13 9.96
N TYR A 80 2.79 -0.73 9.00
CA TYR A 80 2.79 -2.18 9.18
C TYR A 80 4.16 -2.71 9.61
N ASP A 81 5.23 -2.35 8.88
CA ASP A 81 6.59 -2.79 9.19
C ASP A 81 7.03 -2.31 10.58
N THR A 82 6.63 -1.09 10.95
CA THR A 82 6.88 -0.55 12.28
C THR A 82 6.18 -1.39 13.36
N ILE A 83 4.90 -1.72 13.21
CA ILE A 83 4.20 -2.55 14.19
C ILE A 83 4.75 -3.98 14.19
N ASN A 84 5.07 -4.54 13.02
CA ASN A 84 5.62 -5.88 12.88
C ASN A 84 7.00 -6.02 13.55
N ALA A 85 7.79 -4.95 13.60
CA ALA A 85 9.07 -4.93 14.31
C ALA A 85 8.95 -5.03 15.84
N ILE A 86 7.72 -4.95 16.38
CA ILE A 86 7.39 -5.16 17.80
C ILE A 86 6.33 -6.25 17.97
N LEU A 87 6.28 -7.25 17.07
CA LEU A 87 5.24 -8.30 17.03
C LEU A 87 5.05 -9.04 18.36
N ALA A 88 6.12 -9.16 19.16
CA ALA A 88 6.06 -9.73 20.52
C ALA A 88 5.11 -8.96 21.46
N PHE A 89 4.73 -7.72 21.13
CA PHE A 89 3.96 -6.83 22.01
C PHE A 89 2.71 -6.23 21.33
N ALA A 90 2.71 -6.12 20.00
CA ALA A 90 1.55 -5.70 19.23
C ALA A 90 1.49 -6.43 17.88
N GLN A 91 0.29 -6.87 17.51
CA GLN A 91 0.02 -7.39 16.19
C GLN A 91 -0.59 -6.29 15.30
N PRO A 92 -0.16 -6.18 14.03
CA PRO A 92 -0.87 -5.37 13.05
C PRO A 92 -2.34 -5.79 12.97
N ARG A 93 -3.24 -4.81 12.86
CA ARG A 93 -4.68 -5.09 12.75
C ARG A 93 -5.05 -5.45 11.31
N ASP A 94 -6.09 -6.27 11.16
CA ASP A 94 -6.58 -6.72 9.86
C ASP A 94 -6.93 -5.55 8.92
N THR A 95 -7.43 -4.44 9.47
CA THR A 95 -7.75 -3.23 8.68
C THR A 95 -6.51 -2.58 8.07
N LEU A 96 -5.39 -2.55 8.80
CA LEU A 96 -4.10 -2.05 8.29
C LEU A 96 -3.56 -2.97 7.19
N ILE A 97 -3.69 -4.29 7.38
CA ILE A 97 -3.30 -5.29 6.38
C ILE A 97 -4.17 -5.13 5.12
N ASP A 98 -5.49 -5.04 5.29
CA ASP A 98 -6.45 -4.86 4.19
C ASP A 98 -6.18 -3.57 3.41
N ALA A 99 -5.93 -2.46 4.11
CA ALA A 99 -5.58 -1.18 3.49
C ALA A 99 -4.26 -1.28 2.70
N MET A 100 -3.18 -1.79 3.28
CA MET A 100 -1.87 -1.84 2.61
C MET A 100 -1.85 -2.78 1.41
N GLN A 101 -2.68 -3.83 1.42
CA GLN A 101 -2.82 -4.80 0.33
C GLN A 101 -3.68 -4.28 -0.84
N THR A 102 -4.23 -3.06 -0.75
CA THR A 102 -5.04 -2.49 -1.84
C THR A 102 -4.29 -2.43 -3.16
N GLY A 103 -3.03 -1.99 -3.14
CA GLY A 103 -2.19 -2.00 -4.33
C GLY A 103 -1.95 -3.41 -4.88
N ASP A 104 -1.76 -4.40 -4.01
CA ASP A 104 -1.52 -5.79 -4.42
C ASP A 104 -2.78 -6.42 -5.06
N ARG A 105 -3.98 -6.12 -4.52
CA ARG A 105 -5.24 -6.56 -5.13
C ARG A 105 -5.45 -5.93 -6.51
N ILE A 106 -5.13 -4.65 -6.66
CA ILE A 106 -5.19 -3.94 -7.95
C ILE A 106 -4.16 -4.53 -8.93
N HIS A 107 -2.94 -4.81 -8.47
CA HIS A 107 -1.90 -5.44 -9.29
C HIS A 107 -2.35 -6.80 -9.83
N TYR A 108 -2.98 -7.61 -8.98
CA TYR A 108 -3.45 -8.95 -9.36
C TYR A 108 -4.72 -8.94 -10.22
N ARG A 109 -5.59 -7.94 -10.04
CA ARG A 109 -6.85 -7.72 -10.78
C ARG A 109 -7.04 -6.25 -11.16
N PRO A 110 -6.37 -5.76 -12.22
CA PRO A 110 -6.46 -4.37 -12.64
C PRO A 110 -7.90 -3.94 -12.99
N GLU A 111 -8.74 -4.88 -13.43
CA GLU A 111 -10.16 -4.65 -13.70
C GLU A 111 -10.96 -4.19 -12.46
N THR A 112 -10.46 -4.46 -11.25
CA THR A 112 -11.09 -4.05 -9.99
C THR A 112 -10.62 -2.68 -9.49
N ALA A 113 -9.70 -2.01 -10.18
CA ALA A 113 -9.04 -0.80 -9.69
C ALA A 113 -10.02 0.31 -9.25
N ARG A 114 -11.09 0.54 -10.00
CA ARG A 114 -12.09 1.57 -9.65
C ARG A 114 -12.77 1.28 -8.31
N MET A 115 -13.14 0.03 -8.08
CA MET A 115 -13.77 -0.40 -6.83
C MET A 115 -12.78 -0.29 -5.66
N GLU A 116 -11.56 -0.78 -5.85
CA GLU A 116 -10.52 -0.76 -4.80
C GLU A 116 -10.13 0.67 -4.42
N VAL A 117 -9.92 1.56 -5.40
CA VAL A 117 -9.62 2.99 -5.15
C VAL A 117 -10.80 3.69 -4.48
N ALA A 118 -12.05 3.42 -4.90
CA ALA A 118 -13.23 4.01 -4.26
C ALA A 118 -13.41 3.56 -2.79
N ARG A 119 -13.02 2.32 -2.47
CA ARG A 119 -13.06 1.78 -1.10
C ARG A 119 -11.91 2.28 -0.23
N PHE A 120 -10.80 2.68 -0.84
CA PHE A 120 -9.54 2.94 -0.16
C PHE A 120 -9.61 3.98 0.97
N PRO A 121 -10.25 5.16 0.81
CA PRO A 121 -10.33 6.15 1.89
C PRO A 121 -10.96 5.59 3.17
N GLY A 122 -12.09 4.87 3.04
CA GLY A 122 -12.80 4.33 4.20
C GLY A 122 -12.10 3.15 4.89
N ILE A 123 -11.26 2.38 4.19
CA ILE A 123 -10.40 1.38 4.86
C ILE A 123 -9.17 2.04 5.49
N TYR A 124 -8.63 3.10 4.89
CA TYR A 124 -7.52 3.88 5.43
C TYR A 124 -7.89 4.53 6.77
N GLU A 125 -9.06 5.18 6.85
CA GLU A 125 -9.55 5.79 8.09
C GLU A 125 -9.71 4.76 9.21
N ARG A 126 -10.22 3.57 8.90
CA ARG A 126 -10.32 2.46 9.87
C ARG A 126 -8.94 1.98 10.33
N ALA A 127 -7.95 1.92 9.43
CA ALA A 127 -6.58 1.58 9.80
C ALA A 127 -5.97 2.62 10.76
N ILE A 128 -6.22 3.92 10.55
CA ILE A 128 -5.83 4.97 11.51
C ILE A 128 -6.47 4.71 12.88
N ALA A 129 -7.79 4.50 12.93
CA ALA A 129 -8.53 4.30 14.18
C ALA A 129 -8.03 3.06 14.95
N ASP A 130 -7.72 1.98 14.24
CA ASP A 130 -7.21 0.75 14.82
C ASP A 130 -5.80 0.91 15.40
N VAL A 131 -4.92 1.66 14.73
CA VAL A 131 -3.59 2.00 15.25
C VAL A 131 -3.70 2.98 16.42
N GLN A 132 -4.63 3.95 16.37
CA GLN A 132 -4.91 4.84 17.50
C GLN A 132 -5.31 4.04 18.74
N ALA A 133 -6.18 3.05 18.60
CA ALA A 133 -6.58 2.19 19.71
C ALA A 133 -5.39 1.38 20.29
N LEU A 134 -4.36 1.06 19.48
CA LEU A 134 -3.12 0.48 20.00
C LEU A 134 -2.31 1.50 20.79
N VAL A 135 -2.19 2.74 20.27
CA VAL A 135 -1.51 3.85 20.97
C VAL A 135 -2.17 4.13 22.32
N ASP A 136 -3.49 4.20 22.37
CA ASP A 136 -4.23 4.47 23.62
C ASP A 136 -3.99 3.36 24.65
N ARG A 137 -3.96 2.10 24.22
CA ARG A 137 -3.59 0.95 25.07
C ARG A 137 -2.13 0.97 25.53
N SER A 138 -1.27 1.77 24.89
CA SER A 138 0.12 1.96 25.29
C SER A 138 0.30 3.08 26.30
N ASN A 139 -0.68 3.98 26.44
CA ASN A 139 -0.64 5.13 27.35
C ASN A 139 -0.93 4.78 28.82
N LEU A 140 -0.62 3.55 29.22
CA LEU A 140 -0.69 3.14 30.62
C LEU A 140 0.45 3.79 31.44
N PRO A 141 0.23 3.95 32.76
CA PRO A 141 1.32 4.18 33.72
C PRO A 141 2.48 3.21 33.49
N GLU A 142 3.71 3.66 33.73
CA GLU A 142 4.92 2.92 33.35
C GLU A 142 5.00 1.55 34.03
N ASP A 143 4.65 1.46 35.31
CA ASP A 143 4.55 0.23 36.09
C ASP A 143 3.54 -0.77 35.49
N GLN A 144 2.37 -0.30 35.07
CA GLN A 144 1.34 -1.15 34.47
C GLN A 144 1.72 -1.62 33.06
N LEU A 145 2.40 -0.78 32.29
CA LEU A 145 2.89 -1.16 30.97
C LEU A 145 4.02 -2.18 31.07
N GLU A 146 4.94 -1.99 32.02
CA GLU A 146 6.03 -2.92 32.29
C GLU A 146 5.50 -4.29 32.73
N ASP A 147 4.53 -4.35 33.66
CA ASP A 147 3.88 -5.62 34.04
C ASP A 147 3.27 -6.33 32.83
N ARG A 148 2.52 -5.60 32.00
CA ARG A 148 1.90 -6.16 30.79
C ARG A 148 2.94 -6.68 29.81
N ILE A 149 4.01 -5.92 29.59
CA ILE A 149 5.06 -6.29 28.65
C ILE A 149 5.85 -7.48 29.19
N SER A 150 6.16 -7.53 30.48
CA SER A 150 7.00 -8.56 31.13
C SER A 150 6.57 -10.00 30.84
N LYS A 151 5.28 -10.22 30.53
CA LYS A 151 4.68 -11.51 30.19
C LYS A 151 5.29 -12.19 28.96
N GLU A 152 5.94 -11.43 28.09
CA GLU A 152 6.65 -11.95 26.91
C GLU A 152 8.16 -11.89 27.16
N PRO A 153 8.85 -12.99 27.49
CA PRO A 153 10.27 -12.96 27.81
C PRO A 153 11.12 -12.60 26.59
N ASN A 154 12.05 -11.66 26.76
CA ASN A 154 13.08 -11.35 25.76
C ASN A 154 14.42 -11.19 26.48
N PRO A 155 15.38 -12.11 26.29
CA PRO A 155 16.64 -12.12 27.01
C PRO A 155 17.60 -10.97 26.60
N SER A 156 17.31 -10.27 25.51
CA SER A 156 18.18 -9.24 24.92
C SER A 156 17.83 -7.80 25.31
N MET A 157 16.70 -7.56 25.97
CA MET A 157 16.24 -6.21 26.32
C MET A 157 15.57 -6.18 27.69
N SER A 158 15.85 -5.14 28.47
CA SER A 158 15.14 -4.87 29.72
C SER A 158 13.65 -4.61 29.47
N VAL A 159 12.81 -4.86 30.48
CA VAL A 159 11.37 -4.59 30.40
C VAL A 159 11.10 -3.10 30.15
N GLN A 160 11.90 -2.20 30.74
CA GLN A 160 11.80 -0.76 30.53
C GLN A 160 12.10 -0.36 29.08
N ASP A 161 13.17 -0.90 28.49
CA ASP A 161 13.54 -0.59 27.11
C ASP A 161 12.49 -1.11 26.13
N ARG A 162 11.86 -2.25 26.44
CA ARG A 162 10.75 -2.78 25.66
C ARG A 162 9.50 -1.91 25.76
N ALA A 163 9.17 -1.40 26.95
CA ALA A 163 8.06 -0.46 27.14
C ALA A 163 8.25 0.85 26.38
N LYS A 164 9.47 1.40 26.42
CA LYS A 164 9.85 2.58 25.61
C LYS A 164 9.75 2.29 24.12
N ARG A 165 10.30 1.16 23.67
CA ARG A 165 10.24 0.75 22.25
C ARG A 165 8.79 0.56 21.79
N TYR A 166 7.93 -0.05 22.59
CA TYR A 166 6.52 -0.24 22.30
C TYR A 166 5.80 1.09 22.03
N LYS A 167 5.90 2.05 22.97
CA LYS A 167 5.30 3.39 22.81
C LYS A 167 5.85 4.13 21.59
N LEU A 168 7.17 4.12 21.41
CA LEU A 168 7.84 4.81 20.30
C LEU A 168 7.37 4.29 18.94
N TYR A 169 7.32 2.97 18.77
CA TYR A 169 6.97 2.35 17.49
C TYR A 169 5.49 2.55 17.16
N LEU A 170 4.59 2.46 18.14
CA LEU A 170 3.17 2.78 17.93
C LEU A 170 2.95 4.26 17.57
N GLY A 171 3.66 5.17 18.25
CA GLY A 171 3.61 6.61 17.92
C GLY A 171 4.12 6.88 16.50
N ARG A 172 5.21 6.23 16.08
CA ARG A 172 5.73 6.33 14.71
C ARG A 172 4.75 5.76 13.67
N ALA A 173 4.16 4.60 13.94
CA ALA A 173 3.17 3.99 13.06
C ALA A 173 1.97 4.93 12.86
N LYS A 174 1.45 5.52 13.93
CA LYS A 174 0.39 6.54 13.87
C LYS A 174 0.80 7.73 13.01
N ALA A 175 1.97 8.31 13.25
CA ALA A 175 2.44 9.48 12.51
C ALA A 175 2.59 9.20 11.00
N LEU A 176 3.06 8.01 10.63
CA LEU A 176 3.10 7.59 9.22
C LEU A 176 1.71 7.55 8.60
N LEU A 177 0.72 7.00 9.31
CA LEU A 177 -0.66 6.94 8.79
C LEU A 177 -1.29 8.33 8.66
N GLU A 178 -1.05 9.23 9.61
CA GLU A 178 -1.55 10.62 9.55
C GLU A 178 -0.93 11.39 8.37
N ASP A 179 0.37 11.24 8.11
CA ASP A 179 1.04 11.85 6.96
C ASP A 179 0.52 11.31 5.62
N GLY A 180 0.16 10.03 5.58
CA GLY A 180 -0.31 9.36 4.36
C GLY A 180 -1.81 9.46 4.10
N ALA A 181 -2.58 10.15 4.93
CA ALA A 181 -4.04 10.18 4.82
C ALA A 181 -4.50 10.69 3.44
N PRO A 182 -5.37 9.96 2.72
CA PRO A 182 -5.92 10.42 1.45
C PRO A 182 -6.61 11.76 1.65
N LYS A 183 -6.29 12.76 0.83
CA LYS A 183 -6.99 14.04 0.84
C LYS A 183 -8.37 13.83 0.22
N GLN A 184 -9.43 14.09 0.99
CA GLN A 184 -10.81 14.12 0.50
C GLN A 184 -11.06 15.34 -0.37
#